data_AF-A0A9D6WK23-F1
#
_entry.id   AF-A0A9D6WK23-F1
#
_cell.length_a   1.000
_cell.length_b   1.000
_cell.length_c   1.000
_cell.angle_alpha   90.00
_cell.angle_beta   90.00
_cell.angle_gamma   90.00
#
_symmetry.space_group_name_H-M   'P 1'
#
loop_
_entity.id
_entity.type
_entity.pdbx_description
1 polymer ?
#
loop_
_entity_poly.entity_id
_entity_poly.type
_entity_poly.pdbx_seq_one_letter_code
_entity_poly.pdbx_strand_id
1 'polypeptide(L)'
;MIKIFRITLVALFASFALATIAHAQTGQMTLTPGKRAQYRFDYRGDGSPIKIGFNSPAAFNMSLTSKIRMEIFTPEQIAMMQRGEQPQPIGRGSPTLQYALFWQGAFRGAGTYHVNLDYDGDVPVPYKLEITGDGVSGFVLIAPASTESSSSTVIAAGQKILTVNVSSSTDKAELRLPVPPEPAQCTRPPQVPSIIRASIKLCPNETYSPMRIAGNNIAIFGDPARSPIVTGFTRQFAIVAEGSNIWIEGITIQAKADPRDLGAWLCLYNDCIFPTNPPTKVQGALIYGGGILLNSVSNSTVHNVIVRGGAIGVATFEGRNNNIIANQLSDLVAWGSYNYGSVGSYFVGNDFSRNNHGCTTPDGKKFLLGCETAGWVCLNCLGNAITRNRCELSGNCYYINGDRGLPSNDNKFIANTCAGASDNCFEITFSTGNLLQDNVAQLEPKSSRPCKYPFWLGGSVVMAQNNSWQCSINADKAFNESRDSTVVATNIINLDAFGAVQFSPLASGTRVPTRTPTATATPGPSATPRPTSVPVTIPRRFEKMDAE
;
A
#
# COMPACT_ATOMS: atom_id res chain seq x y z
N MET A 1 58.75 42.47 53.61
CA MET A 1 58.08 41.20 53.97
C MET A 1 56.72 41.19 53.29
N ILE A 2 56.43 40.11 52.54
CA ILE A 2 55.63 40.08 51.31
C ILE A 2 54.12 39.99 51.59
N LYS A 3 53.31 40.82 50.91
CA LYS A 3 51.84 40.74 50.86
C LYS A 3 51.42 39.68 49.82
N ILE A 4 50.67 38.67 50.25
CA ILE A 4 50.12 37.62 49.39
C ILE A 4 48.78 38.08 48.82
N PHE A 5 48.73 38.28 47.50
CA PHE A 5 47.53 38.57 46.70
C PHE A 5 46.86 37.22 46.34
N ARG A 6 45.61 36.99 46.76
CA ARG A 6 44.80 35.87 46.28
C ARG A 6 44.04 36.32 45.03
N ILE A 7 44.44 35.82 43.86
CA ILE A 7 43.72 35.95 42.60
C ILE A 7 42.79 34.74 42.48
N THR A 8 41.48 34.98 42.48
CA THR A 8 40.46 33.96 42.21
C THR A 8 40.30 33.83 40.69
N LEU A 9 40.80 32.74 40.13
CA LEU A 9 40.65 32.38 38.72
C LEU A 9 39.27 31.76 38.50
N VAL A 10 38.35 32.48 37.87
CA VAL A 10 37.06 31.94 37.39
C VAL A 10 37.33 31.24 36.06
N ALA A 11 37.29 29.90 36.06
CA ALA A 11 37.41 29.09 34.86
C ALA A 11 36.09 29.14 34.06
N LEU A 12 36.10 29.82 32.92
CA LEU A 12 35.02 29.83 31.94
C LEU A 12 35.08 28.52 31.14
N PHE A 13 34.32 27.51 31.54
CA PHE A 13 34.10 26.30 30.71
C PHE A 13 33.16 26.66 29.55
N ALA A 14 33.74 26.97 28.39
CA ALA A 14 33.00 27.04 27.14
C ALA A 14 32.66 25.61 26.69
N SER A 15 31.44 25.15 26.98
CA SER A 15 30.89 23.93 26.41
C SER A 15 30.67 24.12 24.91
N PHE A 16 31.64 23.72 24.09
CA PHE A 16 31.42 23.52 22.66
C PHE A 16 30.49 22.32 22.48
N ALA A 17 29.19 22.58 22.40
CA ALA A 17 28.25 21.62 21.82
C ALA A 17 28.64 21.49 20.34
N LEU A 18 29.25 20.37 19.97
CA LEU A 18 29.45 20.01 18.58
C LEU A 18 28.06 19.92 17.92
N ALA A 19 27.70 20.94 17.14
CA ALA A 19 26.50 20.91 16.32
C ALA A 19 26.67 19.78 15.31
N THR A 20 25.99 18.67 15.52
CA THR A 20 25.88 17.61 14.53
C THR A 20 25.02 18.13 13.39
N ILE A 21 25.65 18.49 12.27
CA ILE A 21 24.95 18.83 11.04
C ILE A 21 24.15 17.59 10.63
N ALA A 22 22.83 17.70 10.60
CA ALA A 22 21.97 16.65 10.08
C ALA A 22 22.31 16.44 8.60
N HIS A 23 22.73 15.22 8.26
CA HIS A 23 23.11 14.84 6.91
C HIS A 23 22.16 13.76 6.40
N ALA A 24 21.28 14.13 5.46
CA ALA A 24 20.37 13.19 4.83
C ALA A 24 20.77 12.99 3.35
N GLN A 25 21.05 11.75 2.98
CA GLN A 25 21.44 11.35 1.62
C GLN A 25 20.59 10.16 1.17
N THR A 26 20.16 10.15 -0.09
CA THR A 26 19.49 8.97 -0.66
C THR A 26 20.48 7.86 -0.96
N GLY A 27 19.99 6.62 -0.99
CA GLY A 27 20.62 5.58 -1.80
C GLY A 27 20.74 5.99 -3.28
N GLN A 28 21.44 5.18 -4.07
CA GLN A 28 21.50 5.40 -5.52
C GLN A 28 20.13 5.11 -6.14
N MET A 29 19.59 6.11 -6.85
CA MET A 29 18.30 6.09 -7.54
C MET A 29 18.52 6.17 -9.06
N THR A 30 17.47 5.96 -9.85
CA THR A 30 17.50 6.17 -11.31
C THR A 30 16.35 7.09 -11.72
N LEU A 31 16.66 8.13 -12.49
CA LEU A 31 15.70 9.06 -13.08
C LEU A 31 15.48 8.68 -14.54
N THR A 32 14.26 8.27 -14.89
CA THR A 32 13.93 7.76 -16.23
C THR A 32 13.35 8.85 -17.15
N PRO A 33 13.53 8.73 -18.48
CA PRO A 33 13.02 9.67 -19.48
C PRO A 33 11.55 10.09 -19.29
N GLY A 34 11.30 11.40 -19.33
CA GLY A 34 9.97 12.00 -19.21
C GLY A 34 9.33 11.85 -17.81
N LYS A 35 10.10 11.45 -16.80
CA LYS A 35 9.60 11.19 -15.45
C LYS A 35 10.05 12.25 -14.45
N ARG A 36 9.28 12.35 -13.37
CA ARG A 36 9.52 13.24 -12.23
C ARG A 36 9.77 12.43 -10.97
N ALA A 37 10.90 12.65 -10.30
CA ALA A 37 11.06 12.25 -8.91
C ALA A 37 10.72 13.42 -7.99
N GLN A 38 10.05 13.15 -6.88
CA GLN A 38 9.67 14.16 -5.89
C GLN A 38 10.17 13.73 -4.51
N TYR A 39 10.87 14.65 -3.87
CA TYR A 39 11.36 14.53 -2.52
C TYR A 39 10.70 15.53 -1.60
N ARG A 40 10.77 15.24 -0.31
CA ARG A 40 10.34 16.09 0.79
C ARG A 40 11.45 16.21 1.80
N PHE A 41 11.46 17.32 2.51
CA PHE A 41 12.16 17.46 3.77
C PHE A 41 11.39 18.42 4.67
N ASP A 42 11.44 18.18 5.97
CA ASP A 42 10.93 19.11 6.97
C ASP A 42 12.02 20.13 7.30
N TYR A 43 11.61 21.37 7.51
CA TYR A 43 12.52 22.45 7.87
C TYR A 43 11.97 23.28 9.02
N ARG A 44 12.83 23.59 9.98
CA ARG A 44 12.46 24.29 11.22
C ARG A 44 12.06 25.75 11.04
N GLY A 45 12.38 26.36 9.89
CA GLY A 45 12.13 27.78 9.65
C GLY A 45 13.05 28.72 10.43
N ASP A 46 14.20 28.22 10.89
CA ASP A 46 15.11 28.97 11.78
C ASP A 46 16.11 29.87 11.02
N GLY A 47 16.02 29.94 9.70
CA GLY A 47 16.94 30.72 8.87
C GLY A 47 18.30 30.06 8.67
N SER A 48 18.53 28.85 9.18
CA SER A 48 19.76 28.10 8.92
C SER A 48 19.91 27.74 7.43
N PRO A 49 21.13 27.75 6.86
CA PRO A 49 21.35 27.37 5.48
C PRO A 49 20.95 25.91 5.19
N ILE A 50 20.32 25.71 4.04
CA ILE A 50 19.97 24.42 3.44
C ILE A 50 20.80 24.28 2.16
N LYS A 51 21.36 23.10 1.93
CA LYS A 51 22.06 22.74 0.70
C LYS A 51 21.42 21.50 0.10
N ILE A 52 21.16 21.55 -1.20
CA ILE A 52 20.54 20.48 -1.97
C ILE A 52 21.44 20.15 -3.15
N GLY A 53 21.98 18.93 -3.16
CA GLY A 53 22.92 18.46 -4.16
C GLY A 53 22.38 17.25 -4.91
N PHE A 54 22.20 17.38 -6.22
CA PHE A 54 21.95 16.29 -7.14
C PHE A 54 23.28 15.80 -7.72
N ASN A 55 23.67 14.58 -7.34
CA ASN A 55 24.91 13.96 -7.76
C ASN A 55 24.61 12.81 -8.74
N SER A 56 25.12 12.90 -9.96
CA SER A 56 25.03 11.81 -10.94
C SER A 56 26.34 11.71 -11.70
N PRO A 57 27.04 10.55 -11.64
CA PRO A 57 28.25 10.33 -12.41
C PRO A 57 28.04 10.52 -13.92
N ALA A 58 26.85 10.20 -14.42
CA ALA A 58 26.48 10.35 -15.83
C ALA A 58 26.16 11.81 -16.20
N ALA A 59 25.60 12.59 -15.27
CA ALA A 59 25.14 13.95 -15.55
C ALA A 59 26.23 15.04 -15.45
N PHE A 60 27.50 14.69 -15.27
CA PHE A 60 28.61 15.65 -15.48
C PHE A 60 28.86 15.95 -16.97
N ASN A 61 28.24 15.18 -17.88
CA ASN A 61 28.11 15.59 -19.27
C ASN A 61 27.04 16.69 -19.38
N MET A 62 27.43 17.92 -19.73
CA MET A 62 26.54 19.09 -19.77
C MET A 62 25.26 18.88 -20.59
N SER A 63 25.30 18.00 -21.61
CA SER A 63 24.14 17.65 -22.42
C SER A 63 23.02 17.04 -21.56
N LEU A 64 23.36 16.14 -20.62
CA LEU A 64 22.39 15.49 -19.74
C LEU A 64 21.92 16.41 -18.62
N THR A 65 22.80 17.24 -18.05
CA THR A 65 22.43 18.19 -16.98
C THR A 65 21.36 19.17 -17.44
N SER A 66 21.44 19.63 -18.69
CA SER A 66 20.47 20.56 -19.28
C SER A 66 19.06 19.98 -19.42
N LYS A 67 18.92 18.65 -19.32
CA LYS A 67 17.65 17.93 -19.42
C LYS A 67 17.03 17.62 -18.06
N ILE A 68 17.74 17.89 -16.96
CA ILE A 68 17.24 17.68 -15.60
C ILE A 68 16.93 19.05 -14.99
N ARG A 69 15.71 19.23 -14.48
CA ARG A 69 15.32 20.42 -13.71
C ARG A 69 15.16 20.03 -12.24
N MET A 70 15.91 20.69 -11.36
CA MET A 70 15.74 20.58 -9.91
C MET A 70 15.02 21.84 -9.41
N GLU A 71 13.83 21.67 -8.84
CA GLU A 71 12.95 22.75 -8.41
C GLU A 71 12.56 22.58 -6.94
N ILE A 72 12.64 23.65 -6.15
CA ILE A 72 12.35 23.65 -4.71
C ILE A 72 11.03 24.38 -4.47
N PHE A 73 10.14 23.81 -3.67
CA PHE A 73 8.82 24.35 -3.35
C PHE A 73 8.60 24.49 -1.83
N THR A 74 7.91 25.56 -1.43
CA THR A 74 7.47 25.80 -0.04
C THR A 74 6.18 25.03 0.30
N PRO A 75 5.82 24.91 1.60
CA PRO A 75 4.54 24.33 2.00
C PRO A 75 3.32 24.99 1.34
N GLU A 76 3.33 26.32 1.22
CA GLU A 76 2.23 27.08 0.61
C GLU A 76 2.11 26.79 -0.89
N GLN A 77 3.24 26.69 -1.59
CA GLN A 77 3.28 26.34 -3.01
C GLN A 77 2.80 24.90 -3.24
N ILE A 78 3.09 23.99 -2.32
CA ILE A 78 2.58 22.62 -2.39
C ILE A 78 1.05 22.60 -2.23
N ALA A 79 0.51 23.37 -1.28
CA ALA A 79 -0.93 23.52 -1.13
C ALA A 79 -1.59 24.15 -2.38
N MET A 80 -0.92 25.07 -3.06
CA MET A 80 -1.37 25.61 -4.36
C MET A 80 -1.41 24.53 -5.44
N MET A 81 -0.34 23.73 -5.59
CA MET A 81 -0.31 22.63 -6.56
C MET A 81 -1.40 21.59 -6.31
N GLN A 82 -1.72 21.30 -5.04
CA GLN A 82 -2.80 20.38 -4.67
C GLN A 82 -4.18 20.89 -5.11
N ARG A 83 -4.35 22.21 -5.27
CA ARG A 83 -5.57 22.84 -5.82
C ARG A 83 -5.54 22.95 -7.35
N GLY A 84 -4.52 22.41 -8.01
CA GLY A 84 -4.34 22.48 -9.47
C GLY A 84 -3.68 23.76 -9.97
N GLU A 85 -3.19 24.61 -9.07
CA GLU A 85 -2.43 25.80 -9.43
C GLU A 85 -0.98 25.44 -9.85
N GLN A 86 -0.30 26.34 -10.55
CA GLN A 86 1.08 26.14 -11.04
C GLN A 86 2.00 27.23 -10.46
N PRO A 87 2.36 27.15 -9.16
CA PRO A 87 3.22 28.15 -8.54
C PRO A 87 4.65 28.07 -9.10
N GLN A 88 5.33 29.22 -9.16
CA GLN A 88 6.76 29.25 -9.47
C GLN A 88 7.58 28.67 -8.30
N PRO A 89 8.61 27.83 -8.55
CA PRO A 89 9.44 27.30 -7.48
C PRO A 89 10.21 28.41 -6.78
N ILE A 90 10.42 28.26 -5.46
CA ILE A 90 11.21 29.23 -4.68
C ILE A 90 12.72 29.12 -4.96
N GLY A 91 13.15 28.00 -5.56
CA GLY A 91 14.54 27.78 -5.92
C GLY A 91 14.68 26.84 -7.10
N ARG A 92 15.76 27.00 -7.87
CA ARG A 92 16.15 26.09 -8.95
C ARG A 92 17.61 25.69 -8.78
N GLY A 93 17.91 24.42 -9.02
CA GLY A 93 19.27 23.90 -9.03
C GLY A 93 20.07 24.44 -10.22
N SER A 94 21.36 24.71 -9.99
CA SER A 94 22.33 25.09 -11.01
C SER A 94 23.57 24.19 -10.96
N PRO A 95 24.22 23.89 -12.09
CA PRO A 95 25.45 23.08 -12.10
C PRO A 95 26.58 23.70 -11.27
N THR A 96 27.40 22.86 -10.64
CA THR A 96 28.62 23.25 -9.92
C THR A 96 29.76 22.25 -10.17
N LEU A 97 30.96 22.50 -9.66
CA LEU A 97 32.07 21.55 -9.76
C LEU A 97 31.82 20.24 -9.01
N GLN A 98 31.02 20.27 -7.94
CA GLN A 98 30.79 19.12 -7.06
C GLN A 98 29.49 18.38 -7.38
N TYR A 99 28.49 19.09 -7.91
CA TYR A 99 27.15 18.54 -8.16
C TYR A 99 26.69 18.87 -9.57
N ALA A 100 26.03 17.89 -10.21
CA ALA A 100 25.38 18.10 -11.48
C ALA A 100 24.29 19.18 -11.37
N LEU A 101 23.52 19.22 -10.27
CA LEU A 101 22.71 20.38 -9.89
C LEU A 101 22.86 20.66 -8.41
N PHE A 102 23.00 21.93 -8.05
CA PHE A 102 23.13 22.38 -6.67
C PHE A 102 22.20 23.57 -6.42
N TRP A 103 21.59 23.59 -5.25
CA TRP A 103 20.88 24.76 -4.74
C TRP A 103 21.26 25.00 -3.28
N GLN A 104 21.38 26.26 -2.89
CA GLN A 104 21.57 26.66 -1.51
C GLN A 104 20.68 27.86 -1.19
N GLY A 105 20.07 27.85 -0.02
CA GLY A 105 19.25 28.95 0.48
C GLY A 105 18.91 28.79 1.96
N ALA A 106 18.04 29.64 2.47
CA ALA A 106 17.53 29.56 3.83
C ALA A 106 16.09 30.10 3.86
N PHE A 107 15.25 29.55 4.73
CA PHE A 107 13.86 29.98 4.86
C PHE A 107 13.56 30.43 6.30
N ARG A 108 12.53 31.26 6.48
CA ARG A 108 12.02 31.62 7.82
C ARG A 108 10.69 30.95 8.15
N GLY A 109 10.07 30.28 7.17
CA GLY A 109 8.87 29.48 7.36
C GLY A 109 9.27 28.08 7.80
N ALA A 110 8.63 27.59 8.86
CA ALA A 110 8.72 26.17 9.22
C ALA A 110 7.74 25.38 8.35
N GLY A 111 8.05 24.13 8.04
CA GLY A 111 7.13 23.22 7.35
C GLY A 111 7.81 22.20 6.46
N THR A 112 6.99 21.52 5.67
CA THR A 112 7.44 20.49 4.72
C THR A 112 7.69 21.10 3.34
N TYR A 113 8.95 21.12 2.95
CA TYR A 113 9.42 21.58 1.64
C TYR A 113 9.56 20.40 0.69
N HIS A 114 9.48 20.67 -0.61
CA HIS A 114 9.60 19.64 -1.64
C HIS A 114 10.70 19.98 -2.65
N VAL A 115 11.35 18.94 -3.17
CA VAL A 115 12.27 19.03 -4.30
C VAL A 115 11.73 18.16 -5.43
N ASN A 116 11.41 18.78 -6.56
CA ASN A 116 11.06 18.05 -7.78
C ASN A 116 12.29 17.93 -8.68
N LEU A 117 12.52 16.74 -9.20
CA LEU A 117 13.50 16.43 -10.24
C LEU A 117 12.73 16.00 -11.49
N ASP A 118 12.60 16.90 -12.46
CA ASP A 118 12.03 16.59 -13.77
C ASP A 118 13.13 16.21 -14.75
N TYR A 119 12.90 15.18 -15.58
CA TYR A 119 13.88 14.74 -16.57
C TYR A 119 13.27 14.59 -17.96
N ASP A 120 13.75 15.42 -18.89
CA ASP A 120 13.30 15.50 -20.29
C ASP A 120 14.35 14.90 -21.26
N GLY A 121 15.21 13.98 -20.79
CA GLY A 121 16.19 13.28 -21.64
C GLY A 121 15.73 11.88 -22.05
N ASP A 122 16.55 11.19 -22.86
CA ASP A 122 16.14 9.94 -23.54
C ASP A 122 16.77 8.67 -22.95
N VAL A 123 17.67 8.81 -21.97
CA VAL A 123 18.41 7.69 -21.35
C VAL A 123 18.28 7.73 -19.83
N PRO A 124 18.00 6.63 -19.12
CA PRO A 124 17.96 6.62 -17.65
C PRO A 124 19.24 7.16 -17.00
N VAL A 125 19.11 7.98 -15.96
CA VAL A 125 20.23 8.63 -15.27
C VAL A 125 20.30 8.15 -13.81
N PRO A 126 21.34 7.39 -13.40
CA PRO A 126 21.55 7.07 -12.01
C PRO A 126 21.97 8.32 -11.22
N TYR A 127 21.42 8.53 -10.03
CA TYR A 127 21.71 9.70 -9.21
C TYR A 127 21.62 9.44 -7.70
N LYS A 128 22.16 10.36 -6.91
CA LYS A 128 21.93 10.52 -5.47
C LYS A 128 21.48 11.95 -5.21
N LEU A 129 20.53 12.13 -4.28
CA LEU A 129 20.13 13.44 -3.81
C LEU A 129 20.57 13.61 -2.35
N GLU A 130 21.24 14.71 -2.07
CA GLU A 130 21.69 15.13 -0.75
C GLU A 130 20.89 16.37 -0.34
N ILE A 131 20.27 16.35 0.84
CA ILE A 131 19.64 17.52 1.45
C ILE A 131 20.23 17.67 2.86
N THR A 132 20.92 18.77 3.08
CA THR A 132 21.69 19.00 4.33
C THR A 132 21.42 20.40 4.87
N GLY A 133 21.50 20.57 6.18
CA GLY A 133 21.32 21.85 6.88
C GLY A 133 20.88 21.64 8.32
N ASP A 134 21.23 22.56 9.22
CA ASP A 134 20.98 22.41 10.67
C ASP A 134 19.48 22.37 11.01
N GLY A 135 18.65 23.04 10.21
CA GLY A 135 17.20 23.04 10.35
C GLY A 135 16.49 21.94 9.57
N VAL A 136 17.20 21.08 8.82
CA VAL A 136 16.63 20.06 7.94
C VAL A 136 16.39 18.76 8.70
N SER A 137 15.22 18.16 8.50
CA SER A 137 14.89 16.82 8.96
C SER A 137 13.91 16.14 8.00
N GLY A 138 13.50 14.90 8.28
CA GLY A 138 12.37 14.26 7.59
C GLY A 138 12.53 14.10 6.08
N PHE A 139 13.75 13.84 5.60
CA PHE A 139 14.05 13.70 4.18
C PHE A 139 13.53 12.38 3.58
N VAL A 140 12.68 12.47 2.55
CA VAL A 140 11.95 11.31 1.99
C VAL A 140 11.73 11.46 0.49
N LEU A 141 11.86 10.38 -0.29
CA LEU A 141 11.34 10.28 -1.65
C LEU A 141 9.82 10.01 -1.60
N ILE A 142 8.99 10.97 -2.00
CA ILE A 142 7.53 10.83 -1.92
C ILE A 142 6.93 10.22 -3.19
N ALA A 143 7.46 10.59 -4.35
CA ALA A 143 7.05 10.01 -5.62
C ALA A 143 8.31 9.64 -6.41
N PRO A 144 8.63 8.34 -6.57
CA PRO A 144 9.71 7.97 -7.47
C PRO A 144 9.41 8.49 -8.88
N ALA A 145 10.47 8.79 -9.65
CA ALA A 145 10.39 8.89 -11.10
C ALA A 145 9.49 7.77 -11.60
N SER A 146 8.31 8.12 -12.13
CA SER A 146 7.17 7.19 -12.20
C SER A 146 7.66 5.79 -12.51
N THR A 147 7.37 4.85 -11.62
CA THR A 147 7.76 3.44 -11.81
C THR A 147 7.46 3.05 -13.23
N GLU A 148 8.47 2.51 -13.94
CA GLU A 148 8.26 1.90 -15.25
C GLU A 148 6.97 1.09 -15.21
N SER A 149 6.17 1.18 -16.29
CA SER A 149 4.96 0.38 -16.37
C SER A 149 5.33 -1.06 -16.05
N SER A 150 4.68 -1.63 -15.04
CA SER A 150 5.01 -2.98 -14.59
C SER A 150 4.72 -4.04 -15.65
N SER A 151 3.99 -3.66 -16.69
CA SER A 151 3.73 -4.46 -17.87
C SER A 151 3.87 -3.66 -19.17
N SER A 152 4.19 -4.37 -20.25
CA SER A 152 4.18 -3.88 -21.62
C SER A 152 3.67 -4.98 -22.55
N THR A 153 3.22 -4.61 -23.76
CA THR A 153 2.82 -5.59 -24.77
C THR A 153 3.86 -5.63 -25.88
N VAL A 154 4.27 -6.83 -26.28
CA VAL A 154 5.14 -7.07 -27.43
C VAL A 154 4.48 -8.04 -28.41
N ILE A 155 4.84 -7.95 -29.68
CA ILE A 155 4.49 -8.95 -30.69
C ILE A 155 5.70 -9.87 -30.87
N ALA A 156 5.55 -11.15 -30.56
CA ALA A 156 6.61 -12.15 -30.78
C ALA A 156 6.03 -13.30 -31.61
N ALA A 157 6.67 -13.61 -32.75
CA ALA A 157 6.21 -14.64 -33.68
C ALA A 157 4.72 -14.51 -34.09
N GLY A 158 4.25 -13.28 -34.29
CA GLY A 158 2.86 -12.99 -34.67
C GLY A 158 1.84 -13.08 -33.51
N GLN A 159 2.26 -13.43 -32.29
CA GLN A 159 1.41 -13.47 -31.11
C GLN A 159 1.63 -12.24 -30.23
N LYS A 160 0.53 -11.65 -29.75
CA LYS A 160 0.56 -10.60 -28.74
C LYS A 160 0.90 -11.21 -27.38
N ILE A 161 1.96 -10.74 -26.74
CA ILE A 161 2.43 -11.20 -25.43
C ILE A 161 2.43 -10.01 -24.48
N LEU A 162 1.77 -10.18 -23.33
CA LEU A 162 1.90 -9.28 -22.20
C LEU A 162 3.15 -9.67 -21.42
N THR A 163 4.12 -8.78 -21.44
CA THR A 163 5.37 -8.90 -20.71
C THR A 163 5.24 -8.16 -19.39
N VAL A 164 5.51 -8.81 -18.27
CA VAL A 164 5.33 -8.26 -16.93
C VAL A 164 6.67 -8.33 -16.18
N ASN A 165 7.16 -7.17 -15.77
CA ASN A 165 8.35 -7.07 -14.94
C ASN A 165 7.97 -7.45 -13.50
N VAL A 166 8.20 -8.72 -13.17
CA VAL A 166 8.25 -9.19 -11.79
C VAL A 166 9.64 -8.92 -11.24
N SER A 167 9.75 -8.45 -9.99
CA SER A 167 11.06 -8.10 -9.42
C SER A 167 12.03 -9.28 -9.54
N SER A 168 13.31 -9.01 -9.81
CA SER A 168 14.35 -10.05 -9.91
C SER A 168 14.47 -10.89 -8.63
N SER A 169 14.08 -10.34 -7.48
CA SER A 169 13.98 -11.05 -6.19
C SER A 169 12.81 -12.04 -6.09
N THR A 170 11.97 -12.15 -7.11
CA THR A 170 10.94 -13.21 -7.19
C THR A 170 11.50 -14.56 -7.64
N ASP A 171 12.82 -14.67 -7.89
CA ASP A 171 13.50 -15.81 -8.54
C ASP A 171 13.03 -16.05 -10.00
N LYS A 172 12.29 -15.11 -10.59
CA LYS A 172 11.80 -15.16 -11.96
C LYS A 172 12.22 -13.91 -12.72
N ALA A 173 12.73 -14.11 -13.94
CA ALA A 173 13.29 -13.04 -14.75
C ALA A 173 12.22 -12.10 -15.35
N GLU A 174 11.04 -12.62 -15.68
CA GLU A 174 9.92 -11.87 -16.29
C GLU A 174 8.70 -12.81 -16.43
N LEU A 175 7.45 -12.32 -16.36
CA LEU A 175 6.29 -13.10 -16.82
C LEU A 175 5.98 -12.75 -18.26
N ARG A 176 5.73 -13.77 -19.08
CA ARG A 176 5.30 -13.62 -20.48
C ARG A 176 3.98 -14.33 -20.64
N LEU A 177 2.90 -13.56 -20.76
CA LEU A 177 1.54 -14.05 -20.80
C LEU A 177 0.99 -13.92 -22.22
N PRO A 178 0.62 -15.02 -22.90
CA PRO A 178 0.03 -14.95 -24.23
C PRO A 178 -1.35 -14.28 -24.14
N VAL A 179 -1.53 -13.17 -24.86
CA VAL A 179 -2.84 -12.52 -24.96
C VAL A 179 -3.68 -13.33 -25.96
N PRO A 180 -4.90 -13.76 -25.60
CA PRO A 180 -5.78 -14.45 -26.53
C PRO A 180 -6.11 -13.59 -27.76
N PRO A 181 -6.46 -14.20 -28.92
CA PRO A 181 -6.92 -13.44 -30.07
C PRO A 181 -8.13 -12.57 -29.75
N GLU A 182 -8.03 -11.28 -30.04
CA GLU A 182 -9.10 -10.32 -29.84
C GLU A 182 -10.13 -10.39 -30.99
N PRO A 183 -11.44 -10.53 -30.72
CA PRO A 183 -12.45 -10.48 -31.77
C PRO A 183 -12.43 -9.18 -32.57
N ALA A 184 -12.51 -9.28 -33.89
CA ALA A 184 -12.47 -8.11 -34.78
C ALA A 184 -13.69 -7.19 -34.61
N GLN A 185 -14.85 -7.76 -34.31
CA GLN A 185 -16.10 -7.04 -34.10
C GLN A 185 -16.46 -7.00 -32.63
N CYS A 186 -16.93 -5.84 -32.16
CA CYS A 186 -17.44 -5.72 -30.81
C CYS A 186 -18.87 -6.27 -30.68
N THR A 187 -19.21 -6.75 -29.49
CA THR A 187 -20.50 -7.30 -29.08
C THR A 187 -21.26 -6.23 -28.31
N ARG A 188 -22.40 -5.78 -28.85
CA ARG A 188 -23.26 -4.79 -28.20
C ARG A 188 -24.00 -5.41 -26.99
N PRO A 189 -24.51 -4.60 -26.04
CA PRO A 189 -25.15 -5.13 -24.83
C PRO A 189 -26.26 -6.18 -25.07
N PRO A 190 -27.21 -6.00 -26.02
CA PRO A 190 -28.25 -7.01 -26.29
C PRO A 190 -27.74 -8.33 -26.88
N GLN A 191 -26.48 -8.36 -27.34
CA GLN A 191 -25.86 -9.52 -27.98
C GLN A 191 -24.99 -10.33 -26.99
N VAL A 192 -24.74 -9.81 -25.79
CA VAL A 192 -23.97 -10.53 -24.78
C VAL A 192 -24.84 -11.64 -24.20
N PRO A 193 -24.43 -12.93 -24.31
CA PRO A 193 -25.21 -14.03 -23.76
C PRO A 193 -25.19 -14.01 -22.23
N SER A 194 -26.18 -14.64 -21.60
CA SER A 194 -26.23 -14.80 -20.15
C SER A 194 -25.02 -15.57 -19.58
N ILE A 195 -24.43 -16.45 -20.38
CA ILE A 195 -23.15 -17.13 -20.10
C ILE A 195 -22.25 -17.01 -21.32
N ILE A 196 -21.11 -16.35 -21.13
CA ILE A 196 -20.07 -16.16 -22.15
C ILE A 196 -19.22 -17.44 -22.21
N ARG A 197 -19.25 -18.11 -23.37
CA ARG A 197 -18.52 -19.36 -23.64
C ARG A 197 -17.45 -19.23 -24.74
N ALA A 198 -17.34 -18.04 -25.33
CA ALA A 198 -16.37 -17.70 -26.35
C ALA A 198 -15.89 -16.27 -26.11
N SER A 199 -14.69 -15.95 -26.57
CA SER A 199 -14.14 -14.60 -26.39
C SER A 199 -15.02 -13.54 -27.06
N ILE A 200 -15.24 -12.43 -26.36
CA ILE A 200 -16.00 -11.28 -26.86
C ILE A 200 -15.21 -9.99 -26.67
N LYS A 201 -15.52 -8.99 -27.50
CA LYS A 201 -15.01 -7.62 -27.36
C LYS A 201 -16.18 -6.71 -27.05
N LEU A 202 -16.16 -5.96 -25.96
CA LEU A 202 -17.18 -4.99 -25.63
C LEU A 202 -17.00 -3.73 -26.50
N CYS A 203 -18.11 -3.17 -26.95
CA CYS A 203 -18.15 -1.96 -27.75
C CYS A 203 -17.80 -0.73 -26.90
N PRO A 204 -17.00 0.20 -27.44
CA PRO A 204 -16.64 1.43 -26.73
C PRO A 204 -17.86 2.23 -26.27
N ASN A 205 -17.78 2.80 -25.08
CA ASN A 205 -18.80 3.65 -24.44
C ASN A 205 -20.18 3.00 -24.23
N GLU A 206 -20.31 1.69 -24.37
CA GLU A 206 -21.54 0.96 -24.08
C GLU A 206 -21.58 0.49 -22.62
N THR A 207 -22.78 0.34 -22.08
CA THR A 207 -23.01 -0.15 -20.72
C THR A 207 -23.60 -1.56 -20.73
N TYR A 208 -23.02 -2.44 -19.93
CA TYR A 208 -23.32 -3.86 -19.87
C TYR A 208 -23.86 -4.27 -18.50
N SER A 209 -24.86 -5.15 -18.52
CA SER A 209 -25.35 -5.83 -17.32
C SER A 209 -24.30 -6.83 -16.76
N PRO A 210 -24.47 -7.30 -15.52
CA PRO A 210 -23.60 -8.34 -14.98
C PRO A 210 -23.53 -9.57 -15.87
N MET A 211 -22.35 -10.18 -15.95
CA MET A 211 -22.08 -11.28 -16.87
C MET A 211 -21.35 -12.43 -16.19
N ARG A 212 -21.53 -13.64 -16.74
CA ARG A 212 -20.85 -14.86 -16.28
C ARG A 212 -20.00 -15.44 -17.40
N ILE A 213 -18.75 -15.75 -17.10
CA ILE A 213 -17.83 -16.50 -17.95
C ILE A 213 -17.77 -17.93 -17.42
N ALA A 214 -17.99 -18.92 -18.27
CA ALA A 214 -17.87 -20.33 -17.88
C ALA A 214 -17.19 -21.16 -18.97
N GLY A 215 -15.97 -21.60 -18.68
CA GLY A 215 -15.17 -22.42 -19.60
C GLY A 215 -13.70 -22.03 -19.60
N ASN A 216 -12.98 -22.48 -20.64
CA ASN A 216 -11.54 -22.28 -20.74
C ASN A 216 -11.18 -21.45 -21.97
N ASN A 217 -10.08 -20.69 -21.90
CA ASN A 217 -9.56 -19.89 -23.02
C ASN A 217 -10.57 -18.84 -23.52
N ILE A 218 -11.28 -18.21 -22.60
CA ILE A 218 -12.30 -17.20 -22.90
C ILE A 218 -11.76 -15.83 -22.50
N ALA A 219 -11.90 -14.86 -23.39
CA ALA A 219 -11.48 -13.49 -23.13
C ALA A 219 -12.65 -12.49 -23.20
N ILE A 220 -12.63 -11.50 -22.32
CA ILE A 220 -13.42 -10.27 -22.45
C ILE A 220 -12.44 -9.13 -22.67
N PHE A 221 -12.56 -8.51 -23.83
CA PHE A 221 -11.79 -7.32 -24.18
C PHE A 221 -12.69 -6.09 -24.13
N GLY A 222 -12.18 -4.97 -23.65
CA GLY A 222 -12.74 -3.65 -23.95
C GLY A 222 -11.84 -2.89 -24.92
N ASP A 223 -11.47 -1.67 -24.56
CA ASP A 223 -10.58 -0.82 -25.35
C ASP A 223 -9.47 -0.20 -24.48
N PRO A 224 -8.40 0.37 -25.08
CA PRO A 224 -7.30 0.98 -24.33
C PRO A 224 -7.73 2.15 -23.43
N ALA A 225 -8.84 2.82 -23.74
CA ALA A 225 -9.39 3.91 -22.92
C ALA A 225 -10.24 3.38 -21.76
N ARG A 226 -10.52 2.06 -21.73
CA ARG A 226 -11.41 1.39 -20.76
C ARG A 226 -12.83 1.95 -20.79
N SER A 227 -13.29 2.33 -21.98
CA SER A 227 -14.57 3.02 -22.13
C SER A 227 -15.82 2.13 -21.99
N PRO A 228 -15.80 0.80 -22.23
CA PRO A 228 -16.95 -0.05 -21.92
C PRO A 228 -17.16 -0.15 -20.41
N ILE A 229 -18.41 -0.04 -19.98
CA ILE A 229 -18.78 -0.05 -18.57
C ILE A 229 -19.58 -1.32 -18.25
N VAL A 230 -19.11 -2.15 -17.32
CA VAL A 230 -19.92 -3.23 -16.73
C VAL A 230 -20.47 -2.75 -15.39
N THR A 231 -21.79 -2.73 -15.24
CA THR A 231 -22.43 -2.33 -13.98
C THR A 231 -22.70 -3.54 -13.10
N GLY A 232 -22.39 -3.43 -11.81
CA GLY A 232 -22.72 -4.42 -10.78
C GLY A 232 -23.95 -4.02 -9.96
N PHE A 233 -24.65 -5.01 -9.42
CA PHE A 233 -25.70 -4.80 -8.41
C PHE A 233 -25.14 -4.94 -6.99
N THR A 234 -25.87 -4.47 -5.99
CA THR A 234 -25.52 -4.66 -4.57
C THR A 234 -25.41 -6.14 -4.24
N ARG A 235 -24.36 -6.54 -3.52
CA ARG A 235 -24.12 -7.94 -3.12
C ARG A 235 -24.06 -8.92 -4.29
N GLN A 236 -23.64 -8.43 -5.46
CA GLN A 236 -23.36 -9.24 -6.64
C GLN A 236 -22.03 -8.78 -7.26
N PHE A 237 -21.32 -9.71 -7.90
CA PHE A 237 -20.18 -9.37 -8.74
C PHE A 237 -20.64 -8.99 -10.14
N ALA A 238 -20.08 -7.93 -10.70
CA ALA A 238 -20.36 -7.50 -12.07
C ALA A 238 -19.91 -8.55 -13.10
N ILE A 239 -18.79 -9.24 -12.82
CA ILE A 239 -18.31 -10.38 -13.61
C ILE A 239 -18.03 -11.56 -12.68
N VAL A 240 -18.60 -12.73 -12.97
CA VAL A 240 -18.22 -13.99 -12.34
C VAL A 240 -17.56 -14.89 -13.37
N ALA A 241 -16.36 -15.36 -13.08
CA ALA A 241 -15.58 -16.21 -13.96
C ALA A 241 -15.31 -17.57 -13.32
N GLU A 242 -15.49 -18.64 -14.09
CA GLU A 242 -15.24 -20.03 -13.70
C GLU A 242 -14.53 -20.77 -14.84
N GLY A 243 -13.45 -21.49 -14.52
CA GLY A 243 -12.66 -22.26 -15.48
C GLY A 243 -11.17 -21.90 -15.47
N SER A 244 -10.54 -21.80 -16.63
CA SER A 244 -9.09 -21.58 -16.72
C SER A 244 -8.68 -20.82 -17.98
N ASN A 245 -7.51 -20.17 -17.92
CA ASN A 245 -7.02 -19.32 -19.03
C ASN A 245 -8.05 -18.26 -19.45
N ILE A 246 -8.73 -17.66 -18.47
CA ILE A 246 -9.68 -16.56 -18.67
C ILE A 246 -8.88 -15.26 -18.76
N TRP A 247 -9.27 -14.38 -19.68
CA TRP A 247 -8.64 -13.07 -19.87
C TRP A 247 -9.68 -11.96 -19.75
N ILE A 248 -9.48 -10.99 -18.87
CA ILE A 248 -10.36 -9.82 -18.74
C ILE A 248 -9.48 -8.58 -18.83
N GLU A 249 -9.71 -7.74 -19.84
CA GLU A 249 -8.86 -6.57 -20.09
C GLU A 249 -9.61 -5.35 -20.62
N GLY A 250 -9.18 -4.16 -20.21
CA GLY A 250 -9.53 -2.92 -20.90
C GLY A 250 -10.97 -2.47 -20.67
N ILE A 251 -11.53 -2.74 -19.48
CA ILE A 251 -12.90 -2.39 -19.12
C ILE A 251 -12.95 -1.56 -17.85
N THR A 252 -14.02 -0.76 -17.71
CA THR A 252 -14.39 -0.12 -16.46
C THR A 252 -15.55 -0.88 -15.82
N ILE A 253 -15.48 -1.10 -14.52
CA ILE A 253 -16.54 -1.72 -13.73
C ILE A 253 -17.05 -0.71 -12.71
N GLN A 254 -18.34 -0.44 -12.78
CA GLN A 254 -19.07 0.36 -11.80
C GLN A 254 -19.87 -0.59 -10.92
N ALA A 255 -19.23 -1.09 -9.87
CA ALA A 255 -19.89 -1.90 -8.86
C ALA A 255 -20.69 -1.02 -7.90
N LYS A 256 -21.56 -1.65 -7.09
CA LYS A 256 -22.42 -0.94 -6.15
C LYS A 256 -22.36 -1.60 -4.78
N ALA A 257 -21.89 -0.85 -3.79
CA ALA A 257 -21.95 -1.25 -2.38
C ALA A 257 -23.40 -1.31 -1.92
N ASP A 258 -23.74 -2.30 -1.08
CA ASP A 258 -25.03 -2.31 -0.41
C ASP A 258 -25.08 -1.17 0.61
N PRO A 259 -26.16 -0.38 0.68
CA PRO A 259 -26.29 0.66 1.70
C PRO A 259 -26.11 0.16 3.14
N ARG A 260 -26.39 -1.12 3.41
CA ARG A 260 -26.18 -1.75 4.72
C ARG A 260 -24.71 -1.99 5.05
N ASP A 261 -23.85 -2.03 4.05
CA ASP A 261 -22.41 -2.23 4.24
C ASP A 261 -21.72 -0.88 4.56
N LEU A 262 -22.34 0.24 4.18
CA LEU A 262 -21.85 1.58 4.48
C LEU A 262 -21.91 1.87 5.99
N GLY A 263 -20.76 1.98 6.62
CA GLY A 263 -20.67 2.21 8.07
C GLY A 263 -20.82 0.95 8.92
N ALA A 264 -20.95 -0.22 8.31
CA ALA A 264 -21.00 -1.50 9.02
C ALA A 264 -19.63 -2.16 9.07
N TRP A 265 -19.42 -2.98 10.10
CA TRP A 265 -18.29 -3.89 10.13
C TRP A 265 -18.44 -4.98 9.07
N LEU A 266 -17.42 -5.13 8.22
CA LEU A 266 -17.43 -6.11 7.14
C LEU A 266 -16.54 -7.29 7.53
N CYS A 267 -17.14 -8.48 7.55
CA CYS A 267 -16.44 -9.69 7.97
C CYS A 267 -15.57 -10.23 6.82
N LEU A 268 -14.28 -10.39 7.09
CA LEU A 268 -13.35 -10.97 6.11
C LEU A 268 -13.61 -12.47 5.87
N TYR A 269 -14.05 -13.20 6.89
CA TYR A 269 -14.38 -14.62 6.81
C TYR A 269 -15.81 -14.81 6.28
N ASN A 270 -16.18 -16.07 6.00
CA ASN A 270 -17.58 -16.41 5.72
C ASN A 270 -18.51 -15.95 6.85
N ASP A 271 -18.04 -16.08 8.11
CA ASP A 271 -18.76 -15.66 9.30
C ASP A 271 -17.83 -15.12 10.40
N CYS A 272 -18.24 -14.01 11.01
CA CYS A 272 -17.63 -13.42 12.20
C CYS A 272 -18.63 -13.48 13.35
N ILE A 273 -18.17 -13.91 14.52
CA ILE A 273 -19.00 -14.00 15.73
C ILE A 273 -18.49 -12.96 16.71
N PHE A 274 -19.37 -12.01 17.05
CA PHE A 274 -19.11 -10.97 18.03
C PHE A 274 -19.60 -11.41 19.42
N PRO A 275 -18.83 -11.15 20.48
CA PRO A 275 -19.15 -11.55 21.85
C PRO A 275 -20.21 -10.64 22.50
N THR A 276 -21.29 -10.32 21.78
CA THR A 276 -22.47 -9.66 22.35
C THR A 276 -23.33 -10.68 23.11
N ASN A 277 -24.34 -10.21 23.85
CA ASN A 277 -25.31 -11.09 24.50
C ASN A 277 -26.74 -10.81 24.00
N PRO A 278 -27.32 -11.66 23.11
CA PRO A 278 -26.74 -12.90 22.56
C PRO A 278 -25.60 -12.65 21.56
N PRO A 279 -24.73 -13.64 21.26
CA PRO A 279 -23.65 -13.48 20.27
C PRO A 279 -24.19 -13.09 18.90
N THR A 280 -23.62 -12.05 18.30
CA THR A 280 -24.05 -11.55 16.99
C THR A 280 -23.18 -12.16 15.90
N LYS A 281 -23.83 -12.75 14.89
CA LYS A 281 -23.17 -13.32 13.72
C LYS A 281 -23.26 -12.35 12.55
N VAL A 282 -22.11 -12.00 11.97
CA VAL A 282 -22.00 -11.18 10.75
C VAL A 282 -21.51 -12.06 9.62
N GLN A 283 -22.30 -12.19 8.55
CA GLN A 283 -21.88 -12.88 7.32
C GLN A 283 -20.89 -12.02 6.55
N GLY A 284 -19.90 -12.65 5.91
CA GLY A 284 -18.82 -11.94 5.24
C GLY A 284 -18.35 -12.55 3.92
N ALA A 285 -17.08 -12.30 3.60
CA ALA A 285 -16.41 -12.77 2.40
C ALA A 285 -17.13 -12.37 1.10
N LEU A 286 -17.44 -13.33 0.24
CA LEU A 286 -17.96 -13.10 -1.11
C LEU A 286 -19.39 -12.54 -1.14
N ILE A 287 -20.13 -12.57 -0.03
CA ILE A 287 -21.54 -12.10 0.02
C ILE A 287 -21.67 -10.60 -0.27
N TYR A 288 -20.60 -9.83 -0.07
CA TYR A 288 -20.62 -8.38 -0.31
C TYR A 288 -20.60 -8.01 -1.80
N GLY A 289 -20.23 -8.95 -2.68
CA GLY A 289 -20.14 -8.70 -4.12
C GLY A 289 -19.06 -7.67 -4.48
N GLY A 290 -19.09 -7.18 -5.72
CA GLY A 290 -18.01 -6.32 -6.20
C GLY A 290 -17.86 -6.25 -7.71
N GLY A 291 -16.63 -6.07 -8.17
CA GLY A 291 -16.29 -6.00 -9.58
C GLY A 291 -16.21 -7.37 -10.24
N ILE A 292 -15.13 -8.10 -9.96
CA ILE A 292 -14.82 -9.39 -10.60
C ILE A 292 -14.67 -10.46 -9.52
N LEU A 293 -15.30 -11.62 -9.71
CA LEU A 293 -15.03 -12.85 -8.96
C LEU A 293 -14.41 -13.90 -9.87
N LEU A 294 -13.20 -14.31 -9.54
CA LEU A 294 -12.51 -15.48 -10.08
C LEU A 294 -12.78 -16.68 -9.16
N ASN A 295 -13.81 -17.47 -9.48
CA ASN A 295 -14.27 -18.58 -8.66
C ASN A 295 -13.64 -19.91 -9.09
N SER A 296 -12.72 -20.44 -8.28
CA SER A 296 -11.91 -21.63 -8.58
C SER A 296 -11.21 -21.56 -9.95
N VAL A 297 -10.81 -20.35 -10.35
CA VAL A 297 -10.20 -20.07 -11.65
C VAL A 297 -8.69 -20.27 -11.58
N SER A 298 -8.10 -20.81 -12.64
CA SER A 298 -6.64 -20.97 -12.74
C SER A 298 -6.03 -20.34 -14.01
N ASN A 299 -4.74 -19.99 -13.93
CA ASN A 299 -3.94 -19.48 -15.06
C ASN A 299 -4.59 -18.30 -15.81
N SER A 300 -5.37 -17.49 -15.11
CA SER A 300 -6.19 -16.44 -15.72
C SER A 300 -5.61 -15.07 -15.45
N THR A 301 -5.97 -14.09 -16.29
CA THR A 301 -5.41 -12.74 -16.22
C THR A 301 -6.52 -11.70 -16.16
N VAL A 302 -6.40 -10.79 -15.19
CA VAL A 302 -7.18 -9.55 -15.11
C VAL A 302 -6.18 -8.41 -15.28
N HIS A 303 -6.28 -7.71 -16.41
CA HIS A 303 -5.28 -6.72 -16.82
C HIS A 303 -5.92 -5.38 -17.16
N ASN A 304 -5.34 -4.28 -16.69
CA ASN A 304 -5.74 -2.93 -17.10
C ASN A 304 -7.26 -2.68 -16.95
N VAL A 305 -7.86 -3.12 -15.83
CA VAL A 305 -9.26 -2.82 -15.49
C VAL A 305 -9.35 -1.67 -14.49
N ILE A 306 -10.46 -0.92 -14.53
CA ILE A 306 -10.85 -0.03 -13.45
C ILE A 306 -12.04 -0.65 -12.72
N VAL A 307 -12.01 -0.71 -11.38
CA VAL A 307 -13.16 -1.09 -10.56
C VAL A 307 -13.38 -0.06 -9.47
N ARG A 308 -14.64 0.41 -9.31
CA ARG A 308 -15.04 1.38 -8.28
C ARG A 308 -16.44 1.07 -7.71
N GLY A 309 -16.74 1.61 -6.52
CA GLY A 309 -18.10 1.75 -5.98
C GLY A 309 -18.70 0.53 -5.26
N GLY A 310 -18.06 -0.64 -5.33
CA GLY A 310 -18.46 -1.87 -4.64
C GLY A 310 -17.73 -2.13 -3.32
N ALA A 311 -17.97 -3.29 -2.71
CA ALA A 311 -17.18 -3.76 -1.57
C ALA A 311 -15.84 -4.37 -2.02
N ILE A 312 -15.87 -5.26 -3.02
CA ILE A 312 -14.67 -5.92 -3.54
C ILE A 312 -14.33 -5.43 -4.95
N GLY A 313 -13.07 -5.14 -5.22
CA GLY A 313 -12.59 -4.85 -6.58
C GLY A 313 -12.48 -6.13 -7.41
N VAL A 314 -11.48 -6.95 -7.09
CA VAL A 314 -11.27 -8.28 -7.67
C VAL A 314 -11.15 -9.33 -6.56
N ALA A 315 -12.04 -10.32 -6.58
CA ALA A 315 -12.00 -11.48 -5.70
C ALA A 315 -11.35 -12.68 -6.40
N THR A 316 -10.44 -13.37 -5.72
CA THR A 316 -9.99 -14.71 -6.09
C THR A 316 -10.42 -15.69 -5.00
N PHE A 317 -11.22 -16.69 -5.36
CA PHE A 317 -11.66 -17.73 -4.43
C PHE A 317 -11.14 -19.09 -4.90
N GLU A 318 -10.26 -19.71 -4.12
CA GLU A 318 -9.62 -21.00 -4.41
C GLU A 318 -8.93 -21.06 -5.79
N GLY A 319 -8.37 -19.93 -6.23
CA GLY A 319 -7.73 -19.78 -7.54
C GLY A 319 -6.23 -20.04 -7.53
N ARG A 320 -5.66 -20.43 -8.68
CA ARG A 320 -4.24 -20.79 -8.82
C ARG A 320 -3.57 -20.10 -10.00
N ASN A 321 -2.34 -19.62 -9.82
CA ASN A 321 -1.53 -19.01 -10.88
C ASN A 321 -2.26 -17.90 -11.65
N ASN A 322 -3.12 -17.14 -10.97
CA ASN A 322 -3.82 -16.03 -11.60
C ASN A 322 -2.91 -14.80 -11.63
N ASN A 323 -3.13 -13.92 -12.59
CA ASN A 323 -2.32 -12.73 -12.82
C ASN A 323 -3.22 -11.50 -12.77
N ILE A 324 -3.12 -10.72 -11.71
CA ILE A 324 -3.88 -9.49 -11.48
C ILE A 324 -2.90 -8.33 -11.69
N ILE A 325 -2.93 -7.71 -12.87
CA ILE A 325 -1.85 -6.82 -13.34
C ILE A 325 -2.38 -5.45 -13.75
N ALA A 326 -1.70 -4.38 -13.30
CA ALA A 326 -1.94 -3.01 -13.74
C ALA A 326 -3.40 -2.53 -13.62
N ASN A 327 -4.12 -3.00 -12.61
CA ASN A 327 -5.52 -2.63 -12.38
C ASN A 327 -5.64 -1.43 -11.43
N GLN A 328 -6.71 -0.65 -11.57
CA GLN A 328 -7.09 0.41 -10.65
C GLN A 328 -8.30 -0.05 -9.83
N LEU A 329 -8.06 -0.46 -8.59
CA LEU A 329 -9.07 -1.04 -7.71
C LEU A 329 -9.25 -0.08 -6.53
N SER A 330 -10.09 0.93 -6.72
CA SER A 330 -10.13 2.13 -5.87
C SER A 330 -11.55 2.56 -5.54
N ASP A 331 -11.71 3.36 -4.48
CA ASP A 331 -13.01 3.85 -4.01
C ASP A 331 -13.98 2.70 -3.70
N LEU A 332 -13.44 1.66 -3.04
CA LEU A 332 -14.19 0.49 -2.60
C LEU A 332 -14.43 0.59 -1.10
N VAL A 333 -15.60 0.13 -0.65
CA VAL A 333 -15.98 0.19 0.76
C VAL A 333 -15.39 -0.95 1.58
N ALA A 334 -14.59 -1.83 0.98
CA ALA A 334 -13.93 -2.91 1.71
C ALA A 334 -12.53 -3.20 1.16
N TRP A 335 -12.43 -4.02 0.11
CA TRP A 335 -11.15 -4.59 -0.33
C TRP A 335 -10.90 -4.32 -1.81
N GLY A 336 -9.72 -3.78 -2.13
CA GLY A 336 -9.28 -3.63 -3.51
C GLY A 336 -9.15 -4.99 -4.21
N SER A 337 -8.40 -5.89 -3.58
CA SER A 337 -8.33 -7.29 -3.96
C SER A 337 -8.60 -8.18 -2.75
N TYR A 338 -9.58 -9.07 -2.87
CA TYR A 338 -9.94 -10.05 -1.84
C TYR A 338 -9.51 -11.44 -2.29
N ASN A 339 -8.67 -12.13 -1.53
CA ASN A 339 -8.15 -13.42 -1.94
C ASN A 339 -8.38 -14.46 -0.85
N TYR A 340 -8.95 -15.59 -1.22
CA TYR A 340 -9.15 -16.73 -0.32
C TYR A 340 -8.60 -17.97 -1.01
N GLY A 341 -7.66 -18.68 -0.39
CA GLY A 341 -7.10 -19.90 -0.98
C GLY A 341 -6.31 -19.66 -2.26
N SER A 342 -5.74 -18.46 -2.45
CA SER A 342 -4.98 -18.13 -3.67
C SER A 342 -3.59 -18.77 -3.62
N VAL A 343 -3.18 -19.44 -4.68
CA VAL A 343 -1.87 -20.13 -4.73
C VAL A 343 -1.06 -19.69 -5.95
N GLY A 344 0.21 -19.34 -5.74
CA GLY A 344 1.16 -19.08 -6.83
C GLY A 344 0.76 -17.94 -7.77
N SER A 345 -0.11 -17.04 -7.33
CA SER A 345 -0.66 -15.96 -8.15
C SER A 345 0.21 -14.70 -8.09
N TYR A 346 0.08 -13.85 -9.11
CA TYR A 346 0.81 -12.61 -9.28
C TYR A 346 -0.10 -11.41 -9.17
N PHE A 347 0.24 -10.48 -8.29
CA PHE A 347 -0.42 -9.20 -8.12
C PHE A 347 0.60 -8.11 -8.41
N VAL A 348 0.57 -7.54 -9.61
CA VAL A 348 1.67 -6.71 -10.12
C VAL A 348 1.19 -5.35 -10.58
N GLY A 349 1.76 -4.27 -10.04
CA GLY A 349 1.50 -2.92 -10.53
C GLY A 349 0.07 -2.42 -10.35
N ASN A 350 -0.70 -3.00 -9.42
CA ASN A 350 -2.06 -2.55 -9.15
C ASN A 350 -2.05 -1.30 -8.28
N ASP A 351 -3.06 -0.45 -8.46
CA ASP A 351 -3.34 0.72 -7.64
C ASP A 351 -4.57 0.46 -6.75
N PHE A 352 -4.32 0.45 -5.44
CA PHE A 352 -5.31 0.26 -4.38
C PHE A 352 -5.51 1.57 -3.62
N SER A 353 -6.39 2.44 -4.10
CA SER A 353 -6.57 3.77 -3.52
C SER A 353 -7.93 3.93 -2.84
N ARG A 354 -7.93 4.43 -1.61
CA ARG A 354 -9.15 4.75 -0.82
C ARG A 354 -10.07 3.54 -0.63
N ASN A 355 -9.48 2.37 -0.40
CA ASN A 355 -10.21 1.17 -0.01
C ASN A 355 -10.34 1.15 1.52
N ASN A 356 -11.23 2.01 2.01
CA ASN A 356 -11.39 2.29 3.43
C ASN A 356 -12.77 2.91 3.70
N HIS A 357 -13.39 2.53 4.82
CA HIS A 357 -14.51 3.24 5.40
C HIS A 357 -14.44 3.19 6.93
N GLY A 358 -15.08 4.17 7.57
CA GLY A 358 -15.39 4.07 8.99
C GLY A 358 -16.56 3.11 9.21
N CYS A 359 -16.65 2.52 10.40
CA CYS A 359 -17.73 1.61 10.74
C CYS A 359 -18.11 1.60 12.22
N THR A 360 -19.21 0.92 12.53
CA THR A 360 -19.59 0.52 13.88
C THR A 360 -19.69 -1.01 13.95
N THR A 361 -19.03 -1.62 14.92
CA THR A 361 -19.14 -3.05 15.20
C THR A 361 -20.49 -3.39 15.86
N PRO A 362 -20.92 -4.66 15.84
CA PRO A 362 -22.14 -5.09 16.52
C PRO A 362 -22.20 -4.81 18.03
N ASP A 363 -21.05 -4.72 18.71
CA ASP A 363 -20.96 -4.33 20.13
C ASP A 363 -20.91 -2.79 20.33
N GLY A 364 -21.04 -2.01 19.26
CA GLY A 364 -21.17 -0.55 19.30
C GLY A 364 -19.85 0.23 19.26
N LYS A 365 -18.69 -0.43 19.16
CA LYS A 365 -17.41 0.25 18.98
C LYS A 365 -17.38 0.93 17.61
N LYS A 366 -16.90 2.18 17.58
CA LYS A 366 -16.83 2.98 16.37
C LYS A 366 -15.39 3.13 15.91
N PHE A 367 -15.15 2.80 14.65
CA PHE A 367 -13.89 3.01 13.95
C PHE A 367 -14.11 4.11 12.93
N LEU A 368 -13.41 5.23 13.08
CA LEU A 368 -13.59 6.37 12.16
C LEU A 368 -13.00 6.09 10.78
N LEU A 369 -11.98 5.25 10.74
CA LEU A 369 -11.27 4.76 9.56
C LEU A 369 -10.86 3.32 9.88
N GLY A 370 -10.74 2.47 8.86
CA GLY A 370 -9.94 1.24 8.99
C GLY A 370 -10.68 -0.04 9.30
N CYS A 371 -11.96 -0.15 8.94
CA CYS A 371 -12.80 -1.24 9.40
C CYS A 371 -12.56 -2.58 8.69
N GLU A 372 -11.51 -3.33 9.04
CA GLU A 372 -11.08 -4.58 8.36
C GLU A 372 -10.87 -4.44 6.84
N THR A 373 -10.77 -3.20 6.37
CA THR A 373 -10.60 -2.89 4.94
C THR A 373 -9.14 -2.99 4.55
N ALA A 374 -8.87 -3.36 3.31
CA ALA A 374 -7.50 -3.42 2.81
C ALA A 374 -7.39 -3.05 1.34
N GLY A 375 -6.23 -2.55 0.93
CA GLY A 375 -5.88 -2.48 -0.49
C GLY A 375 -5.87 -3.86 -1.12
N TRP A 376 -5.10 -4.76 -0.54
CA TRP A 376 -5.02 -6.18 -0.89
C TRP A 376 -5.13 -7.01 0.37
N VAL A 377 -6.06 -7.98 0.39
CA VAL A 377 -6.22 -8.93 1.49
C VAL A 377 -6.14 -10.35 1.00
N CYS A 378 -5.65 -11.23 1.87
CA CYS A 378 -5.58 -12.65 1.62
C CYS A 378 -5.80 -13.50 2.89
N LEU A 379 -6.55 -14.58 2.71
CA LEU A 379 -6.77 -15.65 3.68
C LEU A 379 -6.34 -16.99 3.08
N ASN A 380 -5.62 -17.81 3.84
CA ASN A 380 -5.19 -19.15 3.41
C ASN A 380 -4.43 -19.15 2.06
N CYS A 381 -3.57 -18.16 1.80
CA CYS A 381 -2.86 -18.10 0.52
C CYS A 381 -1.40 -18.55 0.61
N LEU A 382 -0.91 -19.17 -0.46
CA LEU A 382 0.41 -19.79 -0.49
C LEU A 382 1.22 -19.33 -1.70
N GLY A 383 2.44 -18.86 -1.47
CA GLY A 383 3.42 -18.68 -2.55
C GLY A 383 3.08 -17.57 -3.55
N ASN A 384 2.28 -16.57 -3.18
CA ASN A 384 1.91 -15.49 -4.09
C ASN A 384 3.01 -14.42 -4.18
N ALA A 385 3.10 -13.75 -5.32
CA ALA A 385 3.99 -12.62 -5.53
C ALA A 385 3.18 -11.32 -5.65
N ILE A 386 3.33 -10.45 -4.66
CA ILE A 386 2.70 -9.14 -4.56
C ILE A 386 3.81 -8.12 -4.80
N THR A 387 3.91 -7.56 -6.00
CA THR A 387 5.05 -6.73 -6.37
C THR A 387 4.70 -5.46 -7.11
N ARG A 388 5.41 -4.37 -6.79
CA ARG A 388 5.27 -3.05 -7.43
C ARG A 388 3.84 -2.50 -7.37
N ASN A 389 3.04 -2.92 -6.40
CA ASN A 389 1.72 -2.35 -6.19
C ASN A 389 1.84 -1.04 -5.42
N ARG A 390 0.86 -0.16 -5.65
CA ARG A 390 0.69 1.07 -4.90
C ARG A 390 -0.60 0.96 -4.11
N CYS A 391 -0.53 1.23 -2.82
CA CYS A 391 -1.70 1.34 -1.98
C CYS A 391 -1.71 2.67 -1.24
N GLU A 392 -2.82 3.40 -1.33
CA GLU A 392 -2.96 4.72 -0.73
C GLU A 392 -4.28 4.86 0.00
N LEU A 393 -4.24 5.50 1.17
CA LEU A 393 -5.43 5.88 1.95
C LEU A 393 -6.40 4.73 2.27
N SER A 394 -5.94 3.48 2.21
CA SER A 394 -6.73 2.30 2.57
C SER A 394 -6.75 2.09 4.10
N GLY A 395 -7.53 1.13 4.60
CA GLY A 395 -7.47 0.72 6.02
C GLY A 395 -6.10 0.15 6.36
N ASN A 396 -5.96 -1.13 6.06
CA ASN A 396 -4.69 -1.77 5.78
C ASN A 396 -4.29 -1.57 4.32
N CYS A 397 -3.00 -1.67 3.99
CA CYS A 397 -2.58 -1.74 2.60
C CYS A 397 -2.45 -3.17 2.10
N TYR A 398 -1.63 -3.97 2.76
CA TYR A 398 -1.43 -5.37 2.45
C TYR A 398 -1.74 -6.18 3.70
N TYR A 399 -2.76 -7.02 3.64
CA TYR A 399 -3.24 -7.79 4.79
C TYR A 399 -3.23 -9.29 4.46
N ILE A 400 -2.48 -10.07 5.22
CA ILE A 400 -2.64 -11.53 5.30
C ILE A 400 -2.95 -11.96 6.70
N ASN A 401 -3.93 -12.85 6.82
CA ASN A 401 -4.29 -13.45 8.09
C ASN A 401 -4.10 -14.97 8.03
N GLY A 402 -3.48 -15.52 9.07
CA GLY A 402 -3.31 -16.94 9.32
C GLY A 402 -4.18 -17.52 10.44
N ASP A 403 -4.98 -16.67 11.09
CA ASP A 403 -5.87 -17.03 12.19
C ASP A 403 -6.85 -18.15 11.82
N ARG A 404 -7.36 -18.82 12.86
CA ARG A 404 -8.34 -19.92 12.75
C ARG A 404 -7.82 -21.11 11.92
N GLY A 405 -6.49 -21.27 11.85
CA GLY A 405 -5.86 -22.37 11.13
C GLY A 405 -5.88 -22.19 9.61
N LEU A 406 -5.87 -20.95 9.13
CA LEU A 406 -5.85 -20.60 7.70
C LEU A 406 -4.52 -19.92 7.31
N PRO A 407 -3.37 -20.57 7.57
CA PRO A 407 -2.07 -19.91 7.44
C PRO A 407 -1.82 -19.41 6.01
N SER A 408 -1.35 -18.17 5.90
CA SER A 408 -1.01 -17.55 4.63
C SER A 408 0.52 -17.47 4.46
N ASN A 409 1.12 -18.54 3.94
CA ASN A 409 2.57 -18.75 3.99
C ASN A 409 3.29 -18.46 2.67
N ASP A 410 4.61 -18.27 2.77
CA ASP A 410 5.53 -18.17 1.63
C ASP A 410 5.17 -17.09 0.59
N ASN A 411 4.43 -16.06 1.00
CA ASN A 411 4.06 -14.94 0.12
C ASN A 411 5.19 -13.90 0.08
N LYS A 412 5.44 -13.34 -1.10
CA LYS A 412 6.50 -12.35 -1.34
C LYS A 412 5.90 -10.98 -1.63
N PHE A 413 6.16 -10.02 -0.75
CA PHE A 413 5.82 -8.60 -0.91
C PHE A 413 7.08 -7.84 -1.31
N ILE A 414 7.17 -7.44 -2.58
CA ILE A 414 8.40 -6.87 -3.12
C ILE A 414 8.16 -5.52 -3.80
N ALA A 415 8.89 -4.50 -3.40
CA ALA A 415 8.85 -3.18 -4.00
C ALA A 415 7.45 -2.55 -4.02
N ASN A 416 6.61 -2.87 -3.03
CA ASN A 416 5.30 -2.26 -2.91
C ASN A 416 5.40 -0.92 -2.17
N THR A 417 4.52 0.01 -2.53
CA THR A 417 4.35 1.28 -1.83
C THR A 417 3.05 1.24 -1.03
N CYS A 418 3.13 1.65 0.23
CA CYS A 418 2.01 1.97 1.10
C CYS A 418 2.10 3.43 1.53
N ALA A 419 1.03 4.21 1.33
CA ALA A 419 1.01 5.61 1.70
C ALA A 419 -0.27 5.99 2.45
N GLY A 420 -0.12 6.48 3.68
CA GLY A 420 -1.25 6.97 4.49
C GLY A 420 -2.33 5.95 4.84
N ALA A 421 -1.97 4.67 4.99
CA ALA A 421 -2.87 3.64 5.55
C ALA A 421 -3.36 4.06 6.95
N SER A 422 -4.66 3.96 7.22
CA SER A 422 -5.19 4.35 8.55
C SER A 422 -4.75 3.39 9.65
N ASP A 423 -4.43 2.15 9.30
CA ASP A 423 -4.03 1.10 10.23
C ASP A 423 -2.62 0.62 9.90
N ASN A 424 -2.48 -0.51 9.20
CA ASN A 424 -1.19 -1.10 8.95
C ASN A 424 -0.83 -1.02 7.46
N CYS A 425 0.40 -0.63 7.16
CA CYS A 425 0.89 -0.77 5.80
C CYS A 425 1.00 -2.25 5.41
N PHE A 426 1.60 -3.07 6.27
CA PHE A 426 1.72 -4.52 6.08
C PHE A 426 1.24 -5.26 7.32
N GLU A 427 0.06 -5.85 7.27
CA GLU A 427 -0.43 -6.73 8.33
C GLU A 427 -0.21 -8.18 7.92
N ILE A 428 0.62 -8.89 8.68
CA ILE A 428 1.00 -10.28 8.43
C ILE A 428 0.85 -11.05 9.73
N THR A 429 -0.27 -11.71 9.94
CA THR A 429 -0.54 -12.41 11.20
C THR A 429 -0.56 -13.92 11.03
N PHE A 430 -0.14 -14.64 12.08
CA PHE A 430 -0.18 -16.11 12.20
C PHE A 430 0.33 -16.88 10.98
N SER A 431 1.41 -16.40 10.37
CA SER A 431 1.94 -16.95 9.12
C SER A 431 3.46 -16.98 9.07
N THR A 432 4.00 -17.83 8.20
CA THR A 432 5.44 -18.12 8.15
C THR A 432 5.98 -18.10 6.73
N GLY A 433 7.27 -17.84 6.59
CA GLY A 433 7.98 -17.87 5.29
C GLY A 433 7.68 -16.67 4.40
N ASN A 434 6.93 -15.69 4.89
CA ASN A 434 6.62 -14.48 4.14
C ASN A 434 7.85 -13.55 4.04
N LEU A 435 8.04 -12.94 2.87
CA LEU A 435 9.13 -12.02 2.57
C LEU A 435 8.59 -10.60 2.37
N LEU A 436 9.13 -9.65 3.12
CA LEU A 436 8.99 -8.21 2.88
C LEU A 436 10.32 -7.68 2.35
N GLN A 437 10.39 -7.32 1.07
CA GLN A 437 11.61 -6.80 0.47
C GLN A 437 11.39 -5.49 -0.32
N ASP A 438 12.30 -4.52 -0.17
CA ASP A 438 12.32 -3.27 -0.94
C ASP A 438 11.01 -2.46 -0.87
N ASN A 439 10.15 -2.70 0.14
CA ASN A 439 8.87 -2.01 0.28
C ASN A 439 9.06 -0.63 0.92
N VAL A 440 8.11 0.26 0.65
CA VAL A 440 8.07 1.61 1.22
C VAL A 440 6.74 1.82 1.94
N ALA A 441 6.78 2.12 3.24
CA ALA A 441 5.66 2.65 4.00
C ALA A 441 5.93 4.13 4.30
N GLN A 442 5.07 5.02 3.85
CA GLN A 442 5.31 6.46 3.92
C GLN A 442 4.04 7.27 4.14
N LEU A 443 4.22 8.59 4.24
CA LEU A 443 3.11 9.52 4.25
C LEU A 443 2.47 9.60 2.86
N GLU A 444 1.16 9.80 2.82
CA GLU A 444 0.45 9.96 1.56
C GLU A 444 0.85 11.27 0.88
N PRO A 445 1.28 11.24 -0.40
CA PRO A 445 1.86 12.41 -1.07
C PRO A 445 0.97 13.66 -1.09
N LYS A 446 -0.34 13.50 -1.24
CA LYS A 446 -1.26 14.63 -1.48
C LYS A 446 -1.80 15.25 -0.21
N SER A 447 -2.03 14.48 0.84
CA SER A 447 -2.60 14.96 2.11
C SER A 447 -1.56 15.04 3.21
N SER A 448 -0.35 14.55 2.96
CA SER A 448 0.70 14.34 3.97
C SER A 448 0.23 13.49 5.16
N ARG A 449 -0.87 12.73 5.01
CA ARG A 449 -1.37 11.86 6.06
C ARG A 449 -0.37 10.72 6.29
N PRO A 450 0.18 10.57 7.50
CA PRO A 450 1.08 9.46 7.76
C PRO A 450 0.31 8.14 7.75
N CYS A 451 0.99 7.06 7.33
CA CYS A 451 0.53 5.73 7.72
C CYS A 451 0.60 5.60 9.26
N LYS A 452 -0.27 4.82 9.88
CA LYS A 452 -0.25 4.62 11.33
C LYS A 452 0.87 3.66 11.73
N TYR A 453 0.84 2.41 11.26
CA TYR A 453 1.89 1.41 11.46
C TYR A 453 2.59 1.03 10.15
N PRO A 454 3.92 0.82 10.16
CA PRO A 454 4.62 0.28 9.00
C PRO A 454 4.26 -1.19 8.79
N PHE A 455 4.06 -1.92 9.87
CA PHE A 455 3.63 -3.31 9.84
C PHE A 455 2.98 -3.72 11.16
N TRP A 456 2.28 -4.85 11.12
CA TRP A 456 1.76 -5.59 12.27
C TRP A 456 1.96 -7.09 12.04
N LEU A 457 2.83 -7.73 12.84
CA LEU A 457 3.37 -9.06 12.54
C LEU A 457 2.96 -10.16 13.55
N GLY A 458 1.91 -9.94 14.33
CA GLY A 458 1.56 -10.83 15.44
C GLY A 458 1.42 -12.30 15.06
N GLY A 459 2.18 -13.16 15.73
CA GLY A 459 2.17 -14.61 15.58
C GLY A 459 2.89 -15.11 14.33
N SER A 460 3.69 -14.27 13.69
CA SER A 460 4.31 -14.57 12.40
C SER A 460 5.84 -14.64 12.45
N VAL A 461 6.41 -15.35 11.48
CA VAL A 461 7.86 -15.32 11.18
C VAL A 461 8.04 -14.76 9.78
N VAL A 462 8.60 -13.55 9.71
CA VAL A 462 8.73 -12.78 8.46
C VAL A 462 10.20 -12.46 8.19
N MET A 463 10.62 -12.59 6.94
CA MET A 463 11.92 -12.12 6.48
C MET A 463 11.79 -10.70 5.93
N ALA A 464 12.58 -9.76 6.45
CA ALA A 464 12.56 -8.37 6.02
C ALA A 464 13.91 -7.97 5.40
N GLN A 465 13.89 -7.29 4.24
CA GLN A 465 15.10 -6.85 3.54
C GLN A 465 14.88 -5.48 2.88
N ASN A 466 15.79 -4.53 3.11
CA ASN A 466 15.84 -3.24 2.40
C ASN A 466 14.52 -2.43 2.36
N ASN A 467 13.65 -2.57 3.36
CA ASN A 467 12.41 -1.82 3.41
C ASN A 467 12.62 -0.43 4.03
N SER A 468 11.78 0.53 3.64
CA SER A 468 11.73 1.88 4.23
C SER A 468 10.43 2.08 5.01
N TRP A 469 10.54 2.40 6.29
CA TRP A 469 9.40 2.52 7.21
C TRP A 469 9.28 3.93 7.77
N GLN A 470 8.25 4.65 7.35
CA GLN A 470 8.02 6.05 7.70
C GLN A 470 6.56 6.31 8.04
N CYS A 471 6.12 5.66 9.13
CA CYS A 471 4.78 5.81 9.69
C CYS A 471 4.82 6.55 11.03
N SER A 472 3.64 6.85 11.56
CA SER A 472 3.46 7.53 12.84
C SER A 472 4.05 6.73 14.00
N ILE A 473 3.87 5.41 13.95
CA ILE A 473 4.54 4.46 14.83
C ILE A 473 5.80 3.98 14.14
N ASN A 474 6.94 4.03 14.84
CA ASN A 474 8.19 3.53 14.30
C ASN A 474 8.24 1.99 14.28
N ALA A 475 9.18 1.43 13.51
CA ALA A 475 9.29 -0.02 13.31
C ALA A 475 9.53 -0.80 14.62
N ASP A 476 10.37 -0.31 15.53
CA ASP A 476 10.67 -0.99 16.80
C ASP A 476 9.44 -1.09 17.69
N LYS A 477 8.72 0.02 17.82
CA LYS A 477 7.47 0.06 18.60
C LYS A 477 6.40 -0.82 17.94
N ALA A 478 6.25 -0.75 16.62
CA ALA A 478 5.33 -1.60 15.88
C ALA A 478 5.63 -3.10 16.09
N PHE A 479 6.89 -3.49 16.04
CA PHE A 479 7.30 -4.87 16.29
C PHE A 479 6.95 -5.32 17.71
N ASN A 480 7.34 -4.55 18.72
CA ASN A 480 7.05 -4.90 20.11
C ASN A 480 5.56 -5.00 20.38
N GLU A 481 4.76 -4.03 19.92
CA GLU A 481 3.30 -4.07 20.08
C GLU A 481 2.68 -5.27 19.38
N SER A 482 3.11 -5.59 18.15
CA SER A 482 2.61 -6.78 17.43
C SER A 482 3.05 -8.11 18.04
N ARG A 483 4.25 -8.17 18.65
CA ARG A 483 4.72 -9.35 19.38
C ARG A 483 3.90 -9.56 20.65
N ASP A 484 3.66 -8.49 21.39
CA ASP A 484 3.00 -8.53 22.69
C ASP A 484 1.48 -8.73 22.57
N SER A 485 0.90 -8.54 21.37
CA SER A 485 -0.52 -8.80 21.10
C SER A 485 -0.90 -10.28 20.96
N THR A 486 0.05 -11.20 21.12
CA THR A 486 -0.20 -12.64 20.96
C THR A 486 0.73 -13.48 21.82
N VAL A 487 0.32 -14.72 22.11
CA VAL A 487 1.16 -15.74 22.77
C VAL A 487 1.98 -16.55 21.76
N VAL A 488 1.66 -16.46 20.47
CA VAL A 488 2.39 -17.13 19.40
C VAL A 488 3.66 -16.36 19.11
N ALA A 489 4.79 -17.08 19.00
CA ALA A 489 6.09 -16.46 18.74
C ALA A 489 6.04 -15.59 17.49
N THR A 490 6.49 -14.34 17.65
CA THR A 490 6.57 -13.34 16.59
C THR A 490 8.04 -13.01 16.34
N ASN A 491 8.52 -13.14 15.11
CA ASN A 491 9.94 -12.94 14.78
C ASN A 491 10.12 -12.26 13.43
N ILE A 492 11.12 -11.37 13.34
CA ILE A 492 11.60 -10.78 12.09
C ILE A 492 13.03 -11.22 11.85
N ILE A 493 13.26 -11.89 10.73
CA ILE A 493 14.60 -12.27 10.28
C ILE A 493 15.18 -11.10 9.48
N ASN A 494 16.42 -10.72 9.77
CA ASN A 494 17.18 -9.61 9.16
C ASN A 494 16.66 -8.19 9.49
N LEU A 495 16.08 -7.99 10.68
CA LEU A 495 15.74 -6.63 11.16
C LEU A 495 16.98 -5.77 11.45
N ASP A 496 18.16 -6.37 11.63
CA ASP A 496 19.38 -5.62 12.00
C ASP A 496 20.11 -5.00 10.79
N ALA A 497 19.73 -5.38 9.56
CA ALA A 497 20.24 -4.75 8.34
C ALA A 497 19.60 -3.36 8.07
N PHE A 498 18.67 -2.95 8.94
CA PHE A 498 18.13 -1.60 8.98
C PHE A 498 19.19 -0.68 9.57
N GLY A 499 20.18 -0.30 8.76
CA GLY A 499 21.15 0.73 9.13
C GLY A 499 20.38 1.89 9.76
N ALA A 500 20.70 2.18 11.03
CA ALA A 500 19.93 3.02 11.94
C ALA A 500 19.10 4.06 11.16
N VAL A 501 17.80 3.82 11.03
CA VAL A 501 16.92 4.74 10.30
C VAL A 501 17.07 6.08 11.02
N GLN A 502 17.61 7.09 10.35
CA GLN A 502 17.66 8.42 10.94
C GLN A 502 16.23 8.91 11.12
N PHE A 503 15.75 8.80 12.36
CA PHE A 503 14.43 9.25 12.73
C PHE A 503 14.43 10.77 12.76
N SER A 504 13.57 11.36 11.94
CA SER A 504 13.13 12.72 12.16
C SER A 504 12.06 12.68 13.26
N PRO A 505 12.26 13.31 14.42
CA PRO A 505 11.18 13.44 15.39
C PRO A 505 10.04 14.20 14.73
N LEU A 506 8.88 13.54 14.58
CA LEU A 506 7.65 14.20 14.16
C LEU A 506 7.40 15.40 15.09
N ALA A 507 7.13 16.56 14.51
CA ALA A 507 6.63 17.72 15.25
C ALA A 507 5.45 17.25 16.10
N SER A 508 5.53 17.46 17.42
CA SER A 508 4.54 16.99 18.37
C SER A 508 3.17 17.58 18.01
N GLY A 509 2.34 16.78 17.35
CA GLY A 509 0.94 17.12 17.12
C GLY A 509 0.24 17.28 18.47
N THR A 510 -0.43 18.40 18.65
CA THR A 510 -1.21 18.75 19.84
C THR A 510 -2.20 17.60 20.14
N ARG A 511 -2.02 16.93 21.29
CA ARG A 511 -2.93 15.86 21.73
C ARG A 511 -4.34 16.42 21.88
N VAL A 512 -5.29 15.84 21.15
CA VAL A 512 -6.72 15.94 21.49
C VAL A 512 -6.93 15.11 22.77
N PRO A 513 -7.57 15.66 23.82
CA PRO A 513 -7.70 14.95 25.09
C PRO A 513 -8.67 13.77 24.97
N THR A 514 -8.15 12.55 25.18
CA THR A 514 -8.96 11.34 25.37
C THR A 514 -9.64 11.42 26.74
N ARG A 515 -10.97 11.50 26.74
CA ARG A 515 -11.79 11.46 27.96
C ARG A 515 -11.77 10.05 28.56
N THR A 516 -11.33 9.94 29.81
CA THR A 516 -11.36 8.71 30.61
C THR A 516 -12.80 8.35 30.99
N PRO A 517 -13.29 7.11 30.78
CA PRO A 517 -14.54 6.67 31.38
C PRO A 517 -14.32 6.29 32.85
N THR A 518 -15.17 6.83 33.71
CA THR A 518 -15.28 6.52 35.14
C THR A 518 -15.83 5.11 35.36
N ALA A 519 -15.17 4.32 36.22
CA ALA A 519 -15.66 3.02 36.67
C ALA A 519 -16.60 3.19 37.88
N THR A 520 -17.68 2.38 37.93
CA THR A 520 -18.52 2.21 39.12
C THR A 520 -18.70 0.71 39.40
N ALA A 521 -18.60 0.32 40.67
CA ALA A 521 -18.51 -1.05 41.18
C ALA A 521 -19.85 -1.58 41.80
N THR A 522 -20.15 -2.88 41.53
CA THR A 522 -20.61 -4.05 42.37
C THR A 522 -21.77 -3.89 43.41
N PRO A 523 -22.59 -4.92 43.87
CA PRO A 523 -22.30 -6.36 44.08
C PRO A 523 -23.42 -7.45 43.85
N GLY A 524 -23.10 -8.74 44.14
CA GLY A 524 -23.79 -10.04 43.81
C GLY A 524 -25.06 -10.42 44.62
N PRO A 525 -25.52 -11.71 44.83
CA PRO A 525 -24.74 -12.97 44.97
C PRO A 525 -25.33 -14.34 44.44
N SER A 526 -24.47 -15.38 44.44
CA SER A 526 -24.57 -16.84 44.80
C SER A 526 -25.64 -17.87 44.31
N ALA A 527 -25.13 -18.88 43.58
CA ALA A 527 -25.25 -20.39 43.62
C ALA A 527 -26.57 -21.20 43.75
N THR A 528 -26.68 -22.32 42.99
CA THR A 528 -26.94 -23.76 43.39
C THR A 528 -26.98 -24.71 42.13
N PRO A 529 -26.63 -26.03 42.17
CA PRO A 529 -26.19 -26.83 41.00
C PRO A 529 -27.03 -28.07 40.54
N ARG A 530 -26.75 -28.54 39.28
CA ARG A 530 -26.85 -29.91 38.65
C ARG A 530 -28.29 -30.47 38.37
N PRO A 531 -28.57 -31.36 37.35
CA PRO A 531 -27.68 -32.33 36.71
C PRO A 531 -27.70 -32.57 35.18
N THR A 532 -26.73 -33.43 34.83
CA THR A 532 -26.19 -34.00 33.57
C THR A 532 -27.17 -34.68 32.61
N SER A 533 -26.89 -34.51 31.31
CA SER A 533 -26.92 -35.60 30.33
C SER A 533 -25.84 -35.38 29.24
N VAL A 534 -25.15 -36.47 28.91
CA VAL A 534 -24.08 -36.65 27.90
C VAL A 534 -24.77 -37.37 26.71
N PRO A 535 -24.53 -37.05 25.41
CA PRO A 535 -23.32 -37.56 24.75
C PRO A 535 -22.76 -36.84 23.50
N VAL A 536 -21.57 -37.35 23.12
CA VAL A 536 -20.83 -37.31 21.85
C VAL A 536 -19.78 -36.20 21.71
N THR A 537 -18.58 -36.56 22.15
CA THR A 537 -17.31 -35.85 21.96
C THR A 537 -16.74 -36.09 20.55
N ILE A 538 -16.54 -35.02 19.79
CA ILE A 538 -15.52 -34.92 18.74
C ILE A 538 -14.51 -33.88 19.27
N PRO A 539 -13.19 -34.13 19.27
CA PRO A 539 -12.24 -33.26 19.97
C PRO A 539 -12.14 -31.90 19.27
N ARG A 540 -12.84 -30.89 19.80
CA ARG A 540 -12.56 -29.47 19.56
C ARG A 540 -11.65 -28.98 20.68
N ARG A 541 -10.39 -28.77 20.37
CA ARG A 541 -9.45 -28.02 21.20
C ARG A 541 -9.02 -26.79 20.43
N PHE A 542 -9.76 -25.69 20.57
CA PHE A 542 -9.24 -24.33 20.37
C PHE A 542 -10.04 -23.43 21.29
N GLU A 543 -9.41 -23.08 22.42
CA GLU A 543 -9.89 -22.11 23.37
C GLU A 543 -9.82 -20.69 22.78
N LYS A 544 -10.72 -19.85 23.30
CA LYS A 544 -10.82 -18.41 23.10
C LYS A 544 -9.46 -17.72 22.89
N MET A 545 -9.34 -16.99 21.79
CA MET A 545 -8.56 -15.75 21.76
C MET A 545 -9.56 -14.62 21.61
N ASP A 546 -9.54 -13.71 22.58
CA ASP A 546 -10.34 -12.49 22.58
C ASP A 546 -9.91 -11.61 21.40
N ALA A 547 -10.88 -11.11 20.66
CA ALA A 547 -10.65 -10.11 19.63
C ALA A 547 -10.36 -8.77 20.32
N GLU A 548 -9.13 -8.28 20.22
CA GLU A 548 -8.78 -6.88 20.52
C GLU A 548 -9.07 -5.97 19.32
#